data_AF-A0AAV7Y217-F1
#
_entry.id   AF-A0AAV7Y217-F1
#
_cell.length_a   1.000
_cell.length_b   1.000
_cell.length_c   1.000
_cell.angle_alpha   90.00
_cell.angle_beta   90.00
_cell.angle_gamma   90.00
#
_symmetry.space_group_name_H-M   'P 1'
#
loop_
_entity.id
_entity.type
_entity.pdbx_description
1 polymer ?
#
loop_
_entity_poly.entity_id
_entity_poly.type
_entity_poly.pdbx_seq_one_letter_code
_entity_poly.pdbx_strand_id
1 'polypeptide(L)'
;MTDLLFWGVDPFFSGNVQIVIRQLNNIQIIENGFYFVKYKSNNEKEWLHPITRVSVVGTIIQFQEFQQSNGRRVFLIDDGTGQIQATQFLNSNKNNNNNNNNKSNNNIHLYNKNKNNMGGYNYIHDNKPNNTFGNTNNMNKINPNNDSKNKISNFKKLRNYYLGKLVQVNGFLNSYNGYITLKINNLKICTDPNEEIVHKLESMKLWNLFLTKPFEITSEMTLVKTTLNINKKNSSLDLTSPNSLSETLSTKILKYFYEIQDKLINNDQLVNNQLLYSFAADYVEQYVKDKSSETNCGIKSNLKKKTFFGGENWKKEKIKTMFHEAIGSLIKKGEICEIKEIKQYWLTKPILRDPVCRVIRQLSSQKDLKIDHHVIKREIQNGRGVQNEYRKRCQHVSMKAIHSILNDLKEESIIYETEKGWQISN
;
A
#
# COMPACT_ATOMS: atom_id res chain seq x y z
N MET A 1 0.85 18.83 -15.93
CA MET A 1 -0.26 18.08 -15.30
C MET A 1 0.30 16.76 -14.79
N THR A 2 0.35 16.58 -13.48
CA THR A 2 0.65 15.26 -12.88
C THR A 2 -0.47 14.29 -13.24
N ASP A 3 -0.13 13.10 -13.74
CA ASP A 3 -1.10 12.06 -14.09
C ASP A 3 -1.96 11.72 -12.85
N LEU A 4 -3.25 12.06 -12.90
CA LEU A 4 -4.29 11.73 -11.91
C LEU A 4 -4.20 10.28 -11.40
N LEU A 5 -3.73 9.38 -12.27
CA LEU A 5 -3.52 7.96 -12.03
C LEU A 5 -2.66 7.65 -10.80
N PHE A 6 -1.74 8.53 -10.40
CA PHE A 6 -0.81 8.25 -9.31
C PHE A 6 -1.25 8.77 -7.94
N TRP A 7 -2.32 9.56 -7.85
CA TRP A 7 -2.78 10.07 -6.56
C TRP A 7 -3.22 8.95 -5.62
N GLY A 8 -3.82 7.88 -6.16
CA GLY A 8 -4.21 6.71 -5.37
C GLY A 8 -3.05 5.97 -4.71
N VAL A 9 -1.81 6.23 -5.14
CA VAL A 9 -0.59 5.63 -4.58
C VAL A 9 -0.07 6.45 -3.39
N ASP A 10 -0.35 7.77 -3.35
CA ASP A 10 0.04 8.60 -2.22
C ASP A 10 -0.76 8.18 -0.97
N PRO A 11 -0.12 7.79 0.15
CA PRO A 11 -0.82 7.36 1.35
C PRO A 11 -1.75 8.43 1.93
N PHE A 12 -1.47 9.72 1.68
CA PHE A 12 -2.31 10.84 2.16
C PHE A 12 -3.61 10.99 1.37
N PHE A 13 -3.72 10.38 0.18
CA PHE A 13 -4.92 10.46 -0.63
C PHE A 13 -6.12 9.76 0.02
N SER A 14 -5.87 8.60 0.63
CA SER A 14 -6.91 7.74 1.21
C SER A 14 -7.01 7.80 2.74
N GLY A 15 -5.92 8.19 3.40
CA GLY A 15 -5.82 8.30 4.85
C GLY A 15 -6.56 9.52 5.42
N ASN A 16 -6.92 9.46 6.71
CA ASN A 16 -7.37 10.63 7.45
C ASN A 16 -6.14 11.39 7.97
N VAL A 17 -5.76 12.46 7.29
CA VAL A 17 -4.56 13.23 7.63
C VAL A 17 -4.83 14.10 8.86
N GLN A 18 -4.06 13.92 9.94
CA GLN A 18 -4.11 14.81 11.10
C GLN A 18 -3.44 16.14 10.74
N ILE A 19 -4.16 17.25 10.95
CA ILE A 19 -3.72 18.56 10.48
C ILE A 19 -4.31 19.67 11.34
N VAL A 20 -3.53 20.74 11.58
CA VAL A 20 -4.06 21.94 12.26
C VAL A 20 -4.80 22.84 11.29
N ILE A 21 -5.78 23.60 11.77
CA ILE A 21 -6.68 24.38 10.91
C ILE A 21 -5.93 25.46 10.13
N ARG A 22 -4.90 26.08 10.70
CA ARG A 22 -4.06 27.03 9.95
C ARG A 22 -3.42 26.41 8.71
N GLN A 23 -2.97 25.16 8.80
CA GLN A 23 -2.38 24.45 7.68
C GLN A 23 -3.43 24.15 6.61
N LEU A 24 -4.64 23.75 7.02
CA LEU A 24 -5.79 23.57 6.12
C LEU A 24 -6.13 24.83 5.34
N ASN A 25 -6.13 25.99 6.00
CA ASN A 25 -6.46 27.26 5.34
C ASN A 25 -5.43 27.69 4.30
N ASN A 26 -4.22 27.10 4.33
CA ASN A 26 -3.15 27.35 3.36
C ASN A 26 -3.14 26.31 2.22
N ILE A 27 -4.01 25.30 2.26
CA ILE A 27 -4.15 24.30 1.20
C ILE A 27 -4.74 24.97 -0.05
N GLN A 28 -4.17 24.64 -1.21
CA GLN A 28 -4.69 25.13 -2.49
C GLN A 28 -5.79 24.21 -3.01
N ILE A 29 -6.89 24.82 -3.44
CA ILE A 29 -7.98 24.14 -4.15
C ILE A 29 -7.61 24.09 -5.63
N ILE A 30 -7.52 22.89 -6.20
CA ILE A 30 -7.34 22.70 -7.65
C ILE A 30 -8.70 22.38 -8.29
N GLU A 31 -8.83 22.66 -9.58
CA GLU A 31 -9.97 22.29 -10.40
C GLU A 31 -10.40 20.82 -10.16
N ASN A 32 -11.71 20.59 -10.11
CA ASN A 32 -12.37 19.29 -9.84
C ASN A 32 -12.43 18.85 -8.37
N GLY A 33 -12.26 19.76 -7.41
CA GLY A 33 -12.57 19.48 -5.99
C GLY A 33 -11.50 18.64 -5.28
N PHE A 34 -10.28 18.65 -5.80
CA PHE A 34 -9.11 18.05 -5.16
C PHE A 34 -8.31 19.12 -4.42
N TYR A 35 -7.79 18.76 -3.25
CA TYR A 35 -7.09 19.66 -2.34
C TYR A 35 -5.62 19.26 -2.24
N PHE A 36 -4.73 20.22 -2.33
CA PHE A 36 -3.29 19.98 -2.28
C PHE A 36 -2.61 20.81 -1.22
N VAL A 37 -1.81 20.13 -0.41
CA VAL A 37 -0.78 20.82 0.37
C VAL A 37 0.31 21.20 -0.61
N LYS A 38 0.42 22.51 -0.85
CA LYS A 38 1.51 23.08 -1.64
C LYS A 38 2.61 23.54 -0.69
N TYR A 39 3.75 22.87 -0.76
CA TYR A 39 4.93 23.30 -0.05
C TYR A 39 5.95 23.88 -1.03
N LYS A 40 6.37 25.13 -0.78
CA LYS A 40 7.46 25.78 -1.54
C LYS A 40 8.73 25.71 -0.71
N SER A 41 9.65 24.84 -1.10
CA SER A 41 11.00 24.85 -0.54
C SER A 41 11.78 26.08 -1.05
N ASN A 42 12.79 26.52 -0.29
CA ASN A 42 13.68 27.63 -0.69
C ASN A 42 14.34 27.40 -2.06
N ASN A 43 14.36 26.16 -2.55
CA ASN A 43 14.94 25.76 -3.84
C ASN A 43 13.91 25.64 -4.98
N GLU A 44 12.81 26.41 -4.93
CA GLU A 44 11.77 26.57 -5.97
C GLU A 44 10.98 25.33 -6.43
N LYS A 45 11.36 24.12 -6.02
CA LYS A 45 10.56 22.93 -6.30
C LYS A 45 9.32 22.89 -5.43
N GLU A 46 8.17 22.87 -6.08
CA GLU A 46 6.86 22.73 -5.46
C GLU A 46 6.45 21.25 -5.51
N TRP A 47 6.07 20.71 -4.35
CA TRP A 47 5.51 19.36 -4.26
C TRP A 47 4.04 19.45 -3.81
N LEU A 48 3.27 18.45 -4.24
CA LEU A 48 1.83 18.42 -4.09
C LEU A 48 1.41 17.06 -3.53
N HIS A 49 0.85 17.05 -2.33
CA HIS A 49 0.16 15.87 -1.78
C HIS A 49 -1.35 16.03 -1.96
N PRO A 50 -2.03 15.11 -2.64
CA PRO A 50 -3.48 15.13 -2.72
C PRO A 50 -4.07 14.70 -1.39
N ILE A 51 -4.86 15.56 -0.76
CA ILE A 51 -5.54 15.28 0.51
C ILE A 51 -7.04 15.32 0.28
N THR A 52 -7.74 14.25 0.69
CA THR A 52 -9.21 14.19 0.57
C THR A 52 -9.90 14.13 1.92
N ARG A 53 -9.25 13.54 2.94
CA ARG A 53 -9.80 13.33 4.27
C ARG A 53 -8.85 13.85 5.32
N VAL A 54 -9.41 14.48 6.34
CA VAL A 54 -8.62 15.05 7.43
C VAL A 54 -9.26 14.78 8.78
N SER A 55 -8.42 14.82 9.81
CA SER A 55 -8.79 14.82 11.22
C SER A 55 -8.37 16.15 11.82
N VAL A 56 -9.31 16.88 12.42
CA VAL A 56 -9.04 18.12 13.16
C VAL A 56 -9.55 17.97 14.59
N VAL A 57 -8.83 18.55 15.55
CA VAL A 57 -9.27 18.66 16.94
C VAL A 57 -9.36 20.13 17.32
N GLY A 58 -10.52 20.56 17.83
CA GLY A 58 -10.75 21.94 18.24
C GLY A 58 -12.05 22.14 19.00
N THR A 59 -12.28 23.34 19.49
CA THR A 59 -13.46 23.72 20.26
C THR A 59 -14.58 24.21 19.36
N ILE A 60 -15.81 23.76 19.61
CA ILE A 60 -17.00 24.27 18.90
C ILE A 60 -17.33 25.66 19.42
N ILE A 61 -17.10 26.68 18.60
CA ILE A 61 -17.40 28.09 18.92
C ILE A 61 -18.73 28.57 18.35
N GLN A 62 -19.29 27.86 17.37
CA GLN A 62 -20.63 28.12 16.82
C GLN A 62 -21.33 26.83 16.44
N PHE A 63 -22.65 26.78 16.66
CA PHE A 63 -23.50 25.66 16.27
C PHE A 63 -24.81 26.19 15.65
N GLN A 64 -25.16 25.64 14.48
CA GLN A 64 -26.40 25.92 13.78
C GLN A 64 -27.00 24.60 13.25
N GLU A 65 -28.32 24.46 13.32
CA GLU A 65 -29.05 23.31 12.77
C GLU A 65 -30.09 23.81 11.78
N PHE A 66 -30.06 23.28 10.56
CA PHE A 66 -30.95 23.62 9.47
C PHE A 66 -31.89 22.44 9.21
N GLN A 67 -33.18 22.63 9.44
CA GLN A 67 -34.21 21.58 9.29
C GLN A 67 -34.77 21.43 7.86
N GLN A 68 -34.20 22.11 6.86
CA GLN A 68 -34.66 21.96 5.46
C GLN A 68 -34.37 20.55 4.93
N SER A 69 -34.91 20.20 3.76
CA SER A 69 -35.10 18.84 3.17
C SER A 69 -34.08 17.71 3.45
N ASN A 70 -32.81 18.02 3.78
CA ASN A 70 -31.78 17.04 4.12
C ASN A 70 -31.12 17.24 5.49
N GLY A 71 -31.77 17.96 6.41
CA GLY A 71 -31.37 18.21 7.81
C GLY A 71 -29.87 18.30 8.03
N ARG A 72 -29.27 19.49 8.20
CA ARG A 72 -27.82 19.59 8.42
C ARG A 72 -27.48 20.34 9.69
N ARG A 73 -26.40 19.91 10.35
CA ARG A 73 -25.76 20.62 11.45
C ARG A 73 -24.47 21.25 10.95
N VAL A 74 -24.27 22.51 11.27
CA VAL A 74 -23.09 23.28 10.93
C VAL A 74 -22.41 23.69 12.22
N PHE A 75 -21.12 23.37 12.30
CA PHE A 75 -20.23 23.66 13.41
C PHE A 75 -19.14 24.61 12.91
N LEU A 76 -18.77 25.59 13.72
CA LEU A 76 -17.53 26.33 13.55
C LEU A 76 -16.56 25.84 14.62
N ILE A 77 -15.42 25.32 14.20
CA ILE A 77 -14.42 24.68 15.07
C ILE A 77 -13.19 25.58 15.08
N ASP A 78 -12.66 25.85 16.26
CA ASP A 78 -11.46 26.66 16.50
C ASP A 78 -10.40 25.83 17.26
N ASP A 79 -9.19 25.72 16.70
CA ASP A 79 -8.06 25.01 17.33
C ASP A 79 -6.98 25.98 17.86
N GLY A 80 -7.28 27.27 17.95
CA GLY A 80 -6.35 28.33 18.32
C GLY A 80 -5.35 28.72 17.23
N THR A 81 -5.28 27.97 16.12
CA THR A 81 -4.46 28.31 14.95
C THR A 81 -5.30 28.86 13.80
N GLY A 82 -6.58 28.48 13.75
CA GLY A 82 -7.57 28.99 12.81
C GLY A 82 -8.95 28.42 13.09
N GLN A 83 -9.89 28.77 12.22
CA GLN A 83 -11.28 28.33 12.30
C GLN A 83 -11.70 27.61 11.01
N ILE A 84 -12.51 26.56 11.14
CA ILE A 84 -13.06 25.83 10.01
C ILE A 84 -14.54 25.49 10.21
N GLN A 85 -15.32 25.68 9.14
CA GLN A 85 -16.72 25.28 9.13
C GLN A 85 -16.81 23.78 8.81
N ALA A 86 -17.50 23.03 9.67
CA ALA A 86 -17.76 21.61 9.49
C ALA A 86 -19.26 21.33 9.43
N THR A 87 -19.70 20.53 8.45
CA THR A 87 -21.11 20.23 8.17
C THR A 87 -21.38 18.74 8.32
N GLN A 88 -22.29 18.39 9.21
CA GLN A 88 -22.83 17.03 9.35
C GLN A 88 -24.21 16.98 8.72
N PHE A 89 -24.39 16.10 7.72
CA PHE A 89 -25.70 15.80 7.20
C PHE A 89 -26.38 14.80 8.13
N LEU A 90 -27.56 15.15 8.62
CA LEU A 90 -28.44 14.22 9.30
C LEU A 90 -28.98 13.35 8.18
N ASN A 91 -28.52 12.10 8.11
CA ASN A 91 -29.12 11.14 7.20
C ASN A 91 -30.63 11.20 7.46
N SER A 92 -31.37 11.72 6.48
CA SER A 92 -32.77 11.48 6.39
C SER A 92 -32.84 9.97 6.24
N ASN A 93 -33.10 9.27 7.35
CA ASN A 93 -33.57 7.91 7.31
C ASN A 93 -34.86 7.98 6.48
N LYS A 94 -34.70 7.93 5.15
CA LYS A 94 -35.76 7.54 4.24
C LYS A 94 -36.18 6.21 4.80
N ASN A 95 -37.39 6.17 5.33
CA ASN A 95 -38.08 4.99 5.82
C ASN A 95 -38.04 3.89 4.75
N ASN A 96 -36.91 3.18 4.65
CA ASN A 96 -36.90 1.82 4.15
C ASN A 96 -37.33 0.96 5.33
N ASN A 97 -38.62 1.09 5.69
CA ASN A 97 -39.37 0.05 6.37
C ASN A 97 -39.52 -1.15 5.43
N ASN A 98 -38.39 -1.74 5.03
CA ASN A 98 -38.38 -3.13 4.62
C ASN A 98 -37.81 -3.89 5.81
N ASN A 99 -38.73 -4.52 6.54
CA ASN A 99 -38.48 -5.58 7.50
C ASN A 99 -37.27 -6.40 7.09
N ASN A 100 -36.15 -6.24 7.77
CA ASN A 100 -35.19 -7.31 7.97
C ASN A 100 -34.36 -7.01 9.22
N ASN A 101 -34.51 -7.90 10.18
CA ASN A 101 -33.88 -7.90 11.51
C ASN A 101 -32.35 -7.93 11.42
N ASN A 102 -31.70 -6.78 11.22
CA ASN A 102 -30.28 -6.64 11.50
C ASN A 102 -30.01 -5.37 12.32
N LYS A 103 -29.81 -5.58 13.62
CA LYS A 103 -29.34 -4.57 14.58
C LYS A 103 -27.95 -4.08 14.16
N SER A 104 -27.86 -2.87 13.60
CA SER A 104 -26.60 -2.12 13.58
C SER A 104 -26.59 -1.15 14.77
N ASN A 105 -25.61 -1.35 15.66
CA ASN A 105 -25.40 -0.54 16.85
C ASN A 105 -24.75 0.80 16.48
N ASN A 106 -25.56 1.86 16.34
CA ASN A 106 -25.11 3.24 16.50
C ASN A 106 -25.46 3.70 17.92
N ASN A 107 -24.66 3.29 18.91
CA ASN A 107 -24.83 3.73 20.29
C ASN A 107 -24.17 5.11 20.49
N ILE A 108 -25.00 6.16 20.49
CA ILE A 108 -24.73 7.35 21.29
C ILE A 108 -25.04 6.96 22.74
N HIS A 109 -24.04 6.44 23.45
CA HIS A 109 -24.17 6.14 24.88
C HIS A 109 -24.15 7.44 25.68
N LEU A 110 -25.32 7.99 25.97
CA LEU A 110 -25.52 8.97 27.03
C LEU A 110 -25.46 8.24 28.39
N TYR A 111 -24.26 8.12 28.97
CA TYR A 111 -24.14 7.73 30.37
C TYR A 111 -24.35 8.95 31.26
N ASN A 112 -25.56 9.09 31.80
CA ASN A 112 -25.81 9.92 32.98
C ASN A 112 -25.59 9.05 34.23
N LYS A 113 -24.39 9.08 34.81
CA LYS A 113 -24.15 8.52 36.14
C LYS A 113 -24.33 9.63 37.18
N ASN A 114 -25.55 9.78 37.67
CA ASN A 114 -25.79 10.36 38.99
C ASN A 114 -25.30 9.35 40.04
N LYS A 115 -24.19 9.63 40.70
CA LYS A 115 -23.80 8.98 41.95
C LYS A 115 -24.25 9.88 43.09
N ASN A 116 -25.31 9.48 43.79
CA ASN A 116 -25.53 9.85 45.19
C ASN A 116 -25.83 8.57 45.98
N ASN A 117 -25.06 8.42 47.06
CA ASN A 117 -25.30 7.71 48.33
C ASN A 117 -25.41 6.17 48.41
N MET A 118 -24.44 5.64 49.15
CA MET A 118 -24.53 4.82 50.38
C MET A 118 -25.43 3.58 50.44
N GLY A 119 -24.82 2.51 50.95
CA GLY A 119 -25.39 1.69 52.04
C GLY A 119 -26.27 0.53 51.60
N GLY A 120 -25.75 -0.70 51.69
CA GLY A 120 -26.54 -1.91 51.55
C GLY A 120 -27.51 -2.15 52.71
N TYR A 121 -28.58 -2.90 52.47
CA TYR A 121 -28.80 -4.28 52.93
C TYR A 121 -30.17 -4.79 52.42
N ASN A 122 -30.27 -6.12 52.32
CA ASN A 122 -31.33 -6.93 51.71
C ASN A 122 -32.74 -6.78 52.33
N TYR A 123 -33.78 -7.03 51.52
CA TYR A 123 -34.91 -7.92 51.85
C TYR A 123 -35.48 -8.58 50.59
N ILE A 124 -35.91 -9.84 50.77
CA ILE A 124 -36.43 -10.79 49.77
C ILE A 124 -37.98 -10.81 49.84
N HIS A 125 -38.60 -11.21 48.72
CA HIS A 125 -39.99 -11.67 48.48
C HIS A 125 -41.05 -10.59 48.15
N ASP A 126 -41.56 -10.61 46.92
CA ASP A 126 -42.86 -11.26 46.65
C ASP A 126 -43.18 -11.44 45.15
N ASN A 127 -43.94 -12.49 44.87
CA ASN A 127 -44.36 -12.99 43.57
C ASN A 127 -45.74 -12.45 43.14
N LYS A 128 -45.95 -12.39 41.80
CA LYS A 128 -47.20 -12.34 40.99
C LYS A 128 -47.75 -10.95 40.58
N PRO A 129 -48.59 -10.87 39.52
CA PRO A 129 -48.61 -11.64 38.25
C PRO A 129 -48.73 -10.74 36.99
N ASN A 130 -48.67 -11.38 35.83
CA ASN A 130 -48.99 -10.86 34.50
C ASN A 130 -50.31 -10.06 34.46
N ASN A 131 -50.28 -8.91 33.79
CA ASN A 131 -51.48 -8.29 33.22
C ASN A 131 -51.27 -7.97 31.74
N THR A 132 -52.20 -8.51 30.96
CA THR A 132 -52.35 -8.46 29.51
C THR A 132 -53.26 -7.28 29.11
N PHE A 133 -53.05 -6.81 27.88
CA PHE A 133 -53.94 -5.99 27.04
C PHE A 133 -54.24 -4.52 27.40
N GLY A 134 -53.88 -3.66 26.45
CA GLY A 134 -54.28 -2.25 26.37
C GLY A 134 -53.65 -1.57 25.16
N ASN A 135 -53.77 -2.16 23.96
CA ASN A 135 -53.29 -1.53 22.73
C ASN A 135 -54.33 -0.51 22.24
N THR A 136 -54.30 0.70 22.81
CA THR A 136 -55.07 1.83 22.30
C THR A 136 -54.26 2.51 21.19
N ASN A 137 -54.65 2.25 19.94
CA ASN A 137 -54.27 3.05 18.77
C ASN A 137 -54.89 4.44 18.90
N ASN A 138 -54.28 5.32 19.71
CA ASN A 138 -54.54 6.75 19.65
C ASN A 138 -53.74 7.30 18.46
N MET A 139 -54.40 7.40 17.30
CA MET A 139 -54.01 8.38 16.29
C MET A 139 -54.22 9.77 16.90
N ASN A 140 -53.18 10.25 17.58
CA ASN A 140 -53.10 11.65 17.97
C ASN A 140 -53.16 12.49 16.69
N LYS A 141 -54.26 13.23 16.53
CA LYS A 141 -54.34 14.36 15.60
C LYS A 141 -53.15 15.26 15.90
N ILE A 142 -52.16 15.25 15.01
CA ILE A 142 -50.98 16.11 15.08
C ILE A 142 -51.51 17.54 14.99
N ASN A 143 -51.52 18.24 16.12
CA ASN A 143 -51.91 19.64 16.17
C ASN A 143 -50.71 20.47 15.71
N PRO A 144 -50.72 21.06 14.51
CA PRO A 144 -49.54 21.70 13.91
C PRO A 144 -49.00 22.89 14.73
N ASN A 145 -49.80 23.43 15.65
CA ASN A 145 -49.40 24.54 16.52
C ASN A 145 -48.53 24.12 17.72
N ASN A 146 -48.44 22.84 18.07
CA ASN A 146 -47.56 22.35 19.14
C ASN A 146 -46.14 22.00 18.65
N ASP A 147 -45.95 21.83 17.34
CA ASP A 147 -44.68 21.41 16.77
C ASP A 147 -43.60 22.50 16.82
N SER A 148 -43.98 23.78 16.77
CA SER A 148 -43.03 24.89 16.79
C SER A 148 -42.37 25.09 18.16
N LYS A 149 -43.14 24.95 19.27
CA LYS A 149 -42.61 25.09 20.64
C LYS A 149 -41.66 23.96 21.02
N ASN A 150 -41.99 22.72 20.65
CA ASN A 150 -41.12 21.57 20.93
C ASN A 150 -39.79 21.65 20.16
N LYS A 151 -39.80 22.14 18.92
CA LYS A 151 -38.59 22.33 18.10
C LYS A 151 -37.60 23.32 18.71
N ILE A 152 -38.09 24.46 19.23
CA ILE A 152 -37.22 25.49 19.85
C ILE A 152 -36.53 24.92 21.10
N SER A 153 -37.25 24.12 21.90
CA SER A 153 -36.68 23.51 23.11
C SER A 153 -35.54 22.53 22.81
N ASN A 154 -35.67 21.75 21.73
CA ASN A 154 -34.65 20.78 21.33
C ASN A 154 -33.41 21.45 20.74
N PHE A 155 -33.58 22.51 19.94
CA PHE A 155 -32.44 23.26 19.41
C PHE A 155 -31.60 23.89 20.54
N LYS A 156 -32.24 24.50 21.55
CA LYS A 156 -31.54 25.09 22.69
C LYS A 156 -30.74 24.03 23.47
N LYS A 157 -31.32 22.83 23.65
CA LYS A 157 -30.62 21.69 24.30
C LYS A 157 -29.41 21.24 23.50
N LEU A 158 -29.54 21.06 22.18
CA LEU A 158 -28.42 20.64 21.31
C LEU A 158 -27.32 21.70 21.26
N ARG A 159 -27.68 22.97 21.12
CA ARG A 159 -26.71 24.07 21.17
C ARG A 159 -25.91 24.07 22.47
N ASN A 160 -26.60 23.97 23.61
CA ASN A 160 -25.96 23.92 24.92
C ASN A 160 -25.11 22.66 25.12
N TYR A 161 -25.44 21.56 24.44
CA TYR A 161 -24.68 20.33 24.50
C TYR A 161 -23.33 20.43 23.77
N TYR A 162 -23.30 21.05 22.59
CA TYR A 162 -22.10 21.10 21.74
C TYR A 162 -21.22 22.33 21.95
N LEU A 163 -21.80 23.50 22.25
CA LEU A 163 -21.05 24.75 22.32
C LEU A 163 -19.98 24.70 23.42
N GLY A 164 -18.76 25.10 23.10
CA GLY A 164 -17.61 25.08 24.00
C GLY A 164 -17.01 23.68 24.24
N LYS A 165 -17.50 22.63 23.57
CA LYS A 165 -16.91 21.29 23.67
C LYS A 165 -15.71 21.17 22.76
N LEU A 166 -14.66 20.54 23.28
CA LEU A 166 -13.54 20.03 22.49
C LEU A 166 -14.03 18.81 21.69
N VAL A 167 -13.80 18.82 20.39
CA VAL A 167 -14.23 17.76 19.49
C VAL A 167 -13.11 17.36 18.53
N GLN A 168 -13.06 16.06 18.23
CA GLN A 168 -12.32 15.52 17.11
C GLN A 168 -13.28 15.29 15.95
N VAL A 169 -13.00 15.90 14.80
CA VAL A 169 -13.79 15.81 13.59
C VAL A 169 -12.98 15.14 12.50
N ASN A 170 -13.46 13.98 12.05
CA ASN A 170 -12.94 13.30 10.87
C ASN A 170 -13.91 13.54 9.71
N GLY A 171 -13.42 14.07 8.61
CA GLY A 171 -14.27 14.47 7.50
C GLY A 171 -13.56 14.54 6.17
N PHE A 172 -14.36 14.74 5.13
CA PHE A 172 -13.88 15.01 3.78
C PHE A 172 -13.73 16.51 3.59
N LEU A 173 -12.63 16.92 2.98
CA LEU A 173 -12.48 18.30 2.52
C LEU A 173 -13.53 18.60 1.46
N ASN A 174 -14.15 19.77 1.56
CA ASN A 174 -15.14 20.27 0.63
C ASN A 174 -14.96 21.77 0.43
N SER A 175 -15.40 22.33 -0.70
CA SER A 175 -15.30 23.76 -0.97
C SER A 175 -16.69 24.36 -1.06
N TYR A 176 -16.92 25.46 -0.37
CA TYR A 176 -18.17 26.22 -0.47
C TYR A 176 -17.85 27.70 -0.63
N ASN A 177 -18.29 28.28 -1.75
CA ASN A 177 -18.02 29.68 -2.12
C ASN A 177 -16.52 30.05 -2.06
N GLY A 178 -15.65 29.16 -2.50
CA GLY A 178 -14.19 29.36 -2.48
C GLY A 178 -13.51 29.07 -1.14
N TYR A 179 -14.27 28.78 -0.08
CA TYR A 179 -13.71 28.45 1.24
C TYR A 179 -13.64 26.94 1.45
N ILE A 180 -12.57 26.49 2.10
CA ILE A 180 -12.42 25.10 2.54
C ILE A 180 -13.35 24.87 3.74
N THR A 181 -14.11 23.78 3.67
CA THR A 181 -15.06 23.32 4.67
C THR A 181 -14.87 21.82 4.88
N LEU A 182 -15.41 21.29 5.99
CA LEU A 182 -15.35 19.86 6.29
C LEU A 182 -16.73 19.24 6.20
N LYS A 183 -16.89 18.20 5.38
CA LYS A 183 -18.05 17.30 5.46
C LYS A 183 -17.76 16.23 6.51
N ILE A 184 -18.45 16.32 7.65
CA ILE A 184 -18.24 15.46 8.80
C ILE A 184 -18.65 14.03 8.45
N ASN A 185 -17.71 13.09 8.60
CA ASN A 185 -17.96 11.66 8.59
C ASN A 185 -18.13 11.13 10.01
N ASN A 186 -17.27 11.56 10.93
CA ASN A 186 -17.33 11.23 12.35
C ASN A 186 -17.04 12.46 13.22
N LEU A 187 -17.80 12.63 14.31
CA LEU A 187 -17.59 13.66 15.32
C LEU A 187 -17.56 13.00 16.69
N LYS A 188 -16.44 13.13 17.39
CA LYS A 188 -16.22 12.63 18.75
C LYS A 188 -16.06 13.83 19.68
N ILE A 189 -16.78 13.84 20.80
CA ILE A 189 -16.51 14.79 21.89
C ILE A 189 -15.30 14.27 22.67
N CYS A 190 -14.26 15.10 22.74
CA CYS A 190 -13.05 14.81 23.50
C CYS A 190 -13.35 15.04 24.99
N THR A 191 -12.92 14.11 25.83
CA THR A 191 -13.10 14.21 27.29
C THR A 191 -11.84 14.64 28.00
N ASP A 192 -10.67 14.36 27.41
CA ASP A 192 -9.37 14.77 27.92
C ASP A 192 -8.89 16.02 27.16
N PRO A 193 -8.61 17.15 27.86
CA PRO A 193 -8.08 18.35 27.23
C PRO A 193 -6.70 18.13 26.58
N ASN A 194 -5.94 17.12 26.99
CA ASN A 194 -4.64 16.80 26.39
C ASN A 194 -4.79 16.22 24.96
N GLU A 195 -5.98 15.76 24.55
CA GLU A 195 -6.23 15.28 23.18
C GLU A 195 -5.89 16.37 22.14
N GLU A 196 -6.14 17.66 22.46
CA GLU A 196 -5.80 18.77 21.58
C GLU A 196 -4.29 18.94 21.41
N ILE A 197 -3.55 18.84 22.53
CA ILE A 197 -2.08 18.99 22.54
C ILE A 197 -1.42 17.85 21.78
N VAL A 198 -1.84 16.61 22.06
CA VAL A 198 -1.33 15.42 21.36
C VAL A 198 -1.61 15.54 19.86
N HIS A 199 -2.83 15.91 19.48
CA HIS A 199 -3.19 16.07 18.07
C HIS A 199 -2.33 17.13 17.37
N LYS A 200 -2.04 18.26 18.02
CA LYS A 200 -1.17 19.31 17.46
C LYS A 200 0.25 18.82 17.27
N LEU A 201 0.83 18.12 18.25
CA LEU A 201 2.18 17.55 18.15
C LEU A 201 2.29 16.51 17.03
N GLU A 202 1.30 15.62 16.92
CA GLU A 202 1.24 14.62 15.85
C GLU A 202 1.09 15.28 14.48
N SER A 203 0.24 16.28 14.35
CA SER A 203 0.04 17.05 13.11
C SER A 203 1.33 17.77 12.67
N MET A 204 2.04 18.41 13.61
CA MET A 204 3.33 19.06 13.32
C MET A 204 4.40 18.06 12.90
N LYS A 205 4.47 16.91 13.57
CA LYS A 205 5.39 15.82 13.20
C LYS A 205 5.08 15.29 11.80
N LEU A 206 3.80 15.03 11.51
CA LEU A 206 3.35 14.57 10.20
C LEU A 206 3.70 15.57 9.10
N TRP A 207 3.45 16.86 9.38
CA TRP A 207 3.74 17.96 8.47
C TRP A 207 5.23 17.98 8.11
N ASN A 208 6.10 18.08 9.11
CA ASN A 208 7.55 18.27 8.92
C ASN A 208 8.25 17.01 8.38
N LEU A 209 7.79 15.81 8.75
CA LEU A 209 8.44 14.57 8.33
C LEU A 209 8.02 14.11 6.94
N PHE A 210 6.76 14.37 6.56
CA PHE A 210 6.17 13.78 5.36
C PHE A 210 5.59 14.83 4.40
N LEU A 211 4.67 15.69 4.85
CA LEU A 211 3.94 16.59 3.93
C LEU A 211 4.80 17.72 3.34
N THR A 212 5.95 18.03 3.95
CA THR A 212 6.92 18.99 3.39
C THR A 212 7.93 18.35 2.43
N LYS A 213 7.92 17.03 2.27
CA LYS A 213 8.84 16.29 1.39
C LYS A 213 8.08 15.79 0.16
N PRO A 214 8.72 15.67 -1.02
CA PRO A 214 8.04 15.11 -2.18
C PRO A 214 7.60 13.67 -1.92
N PHE A 215 6.39 13.33 -2.39
CA PHE A 215 6.02 11.93 -2.56
C PHE A 215 6.79 11.34 -3.75
N GLU A 216 7.76 10.49 -3.45
CA GLU A 216 8.51 9.77 -4.47
C GLU A 216 7.92 8.37 -4.64
N ILE A 217 7.36 8.15 -5.83
CA ILE A 217 6.99 6.82 -6.26
C ILE A 217 8.28 6.07 -6.55
N THR A 218 8.57 5.05 -5.76
CA THR A 218 9.77 4.22 -5.92
C THR A 218 9.90 3.75 -7.37
N SER A 219 11.14 3.64 -7.85
CA SER A 219 11.47 3.28 -9.25
C SER A 219 10.81 1.99 -9.75
N GLU A 220 10.34 1.15 -8.83
CA GLU A 220 9.55 -0.07 -9.04
C GLU A 220 8.18 0.21 -9.70
N MET A 221 7.51 1.31 -9.36
CA MET A 221 6.26 1.72 -9.97
C MET A 221 6.46 2.56 -11.24
N THR A 222 7.58 3.27 -11.36
CA THR A 222 7.96 3.99 -12.60
C THR A 222 8.39 3.02 -13.70
N LEU A 223 8.88 1.83 -13.36
CA LEU A 223 9.11 0.72 -14.29
C LEU A 223 7.84 0.38 -15.07
N VAL A 224 6.68 0.28 -14.41
CA VAL A 224 5.38 0.07 -15.07
C VAL A 224 5.11 1.16 -16.12
N LYS A 225 5.45 2.41 -15.83
CA LYS A 225 5.32 3.55 -16.76
C LYS A 225 6.26 3.42 -17.97
N THR A 226 7.46 2.87 -17.77
CA THR A 226 8.41 2.61 -18.86
C THR A 226 7.97 1.41 -19.69
N THR A 227 7.49 0.34 -19.08
CA THR A 227 6.94 -0.84 -19.77
C THR A 227 5.73 -0.47 -20.63
N LEU A 228 4.83 0.37 -20.11
CA LEU A 228 3.68 0.89 -20.86
C LEU A 228 4.08 1.77 -22.06
N ASN A 229 5.20 2.51 -21.97
CA ASN A 229 5.67 3.39 -23.05
C ASN A 229 6.59 2.69 -24.07
N ILE A 230 7.39 1.69 -23.65
CA ILE A 230 8.24 0.88 -24.53
C ILE A 230 7.38 0.03 -25.49
N ASN A 231 6.17 -0.34 -25.06
CA ASN A 231 5.21 -1.12 -25.85
C ASN A 231 4.68 -0.40 -27.11
N LYS A 232 4.87 0.92 -27.27
CA LYS A 232 4.52 1.63 -28.51
C LYS A 232 5.57 1.53 -29.62
N LYS A 233 6.80 1.07 -29.34
CA LYS A 233 7.91 1.15 -30.30
C LYS A 233 8.43 -0.18 -30.86
N ASN A 234 8.04 -1.34 -30.33
CA ASN A 234 8.69 -2.62 -30.65
C ASN A 234 7.74 -3.69 -31.25
N SER A 235 6.99 -3.31 -32.30
CA SER A 235 6.03 -4.18 -33.01
C SER A 235 6.59 -4.77 -34.32
N SER A 236 7.82 -5.29 -34.34
CA SER A 236 8.31 -6.15 -35.44
C SER A 236 9.45 -7.06 -34.98
N LEU A 237 9.12 -8.30 -34.59
CA LEU A 237 10.10 -9.37 -34.45
C LEU A 237 9.41 -10.70 -34.78
N ASP A 238 10.02 -11.44 -35.70
CA ASP A 238 9.48 -12.67 -36.29
C ASP A 238 9.72 -13.88 -35.35
N LEU A 239 8.68 -14.67 -35.09
CA LEU A 239 8.59 -15.63 -33.96
C LEU A 239 8.30 -17.07 -34.42
N THR A 240 8.91 -17.52 -35.52
CA THR A 240 8.59 -18.82 -36.14
C THR A 240 9.35 -20.03 -35.57
N SER A 241 10.27 -19.86 -34.62
CA SER A 241 11.06 -20.94 -34.01
C SER A 241 10.82 -21.06 -32.49
N PRO A 242 10.46 -22.25 -31.96
CA PRO A 242 10.29 -22.46 -30.51
C PRO A 242 11.58 -22.22 -29.71
N ASN A 243 12.73 -22.54 -30.31
CA ASN A 243 14.04 -22.35 -29.67
C ASN A 243 14.44 -20.87 -29.62
N SER A 244 14.12 -20.08 -30.66
CA SER A 244 14.40 -18.64 -30.66
C SER A 244 13.53 -17.89 -29.66
N LEU A 245 12.30 -18.35 -29.43
CA LEU A 245 11.38 -17.75 -28.45
C LEU A 245 11.88 -17.95 -27.01
N SER A 246 12.30 -19.17 -26.65
CA SER A 246 12.84 -19.47 -25.32
C SER A 246 14.13 -18.69 -25.04
N GLU A 247 15.02 -18.60 -26.03
CA GLU A 247 16.27 -17.85 -25.88
C GLU A 247 16.03 -16.33 -25.80
N THR A 248 15.17 -15.78 -26.64
CA THR A 248 14.78 -14.35 -26.60
C THR A 248 14.10 -14.02 -25.27
N LEU A 249 13.21 -14.89 -24.79
CA LEU A 249 12.54 -14.73 -23.52
C LEU A 249 13.54 -14.79 -22.35
N SER A 250 14.47 -15.74 -22.38
CA SER A 250 15.54 -15.86 -21.37
C SER A 250 16.40 -14.61 -21.29
N THR A 251 16.82 -14.05 -22.43
CA THR A 251 17.62 -12.82 -22.48
C THR A 251 16.85 -11.61 -21.95
N LYS A 252 15.54 -11.49 -22.29
CA LYS A 252 14.68 -10.42 -21.78
C LYS A 252 14.44 -10.53 -20.28
N ILE A 253 14.18 -11.75 -19.79
CA ILE A 253 14.06 -12.03 -18.35
C ILE A 253 15.36 -11.63 -17.66
N LEU A 254 16.51 -12.08 -18.15
CA LEU A 254 17.80 -11.76 -17.54
C LEU A 254 18.06 -10.26 -17.50
N LYS A 255 17.82 -9.54 -18.61
CA LYS A 255 17.91 -8.08 -18.67
C LYS A 255 17.00 -7.40 -17.63
N TYR A 256 15.77 -7.88 -17.49
CA TYR A 256 14.81 -7.36 -16.52
C TYR A 256 15.27 -7.59 -15.07
N PHE A 257 15.85 -8.77 -14.77
CA PHE A 257 16.43 -9.06 -13.46
C PHE A 257 17.56 -8.07 -13.12
N TYR A 258 18.47 -7.79 -14.06
CA TYR A 258 19.55 -6.81 -13.86
C TYR A 258 19.02 -5.38 -13.70
N GLU A 259 18.04 -4.96 -14.52
CA GLU A 259 17.42 -3.62 -14.39
C GLU A 259 16.74 -3.40 -13.03
N ILE A 260 16.10 -4.44 -12.47
CA ILE A 260 15.54 -4.39 -11.12
C ILE A 260 16.66 -4.28 -10.09
N GLN A 261 17.71 -5.10 -10.23
CA GLN A 261 18.82 -5.12 -9.29
C GLN A 261 19.51 -3.74 -9.21
N ASP A 262 19.82 -3.12 -10.35
CA ASP A 262 20.44 -1.80 -10.39
C ASP A 262 19.56 -0.73 -9.73
N LYS A 263 18.23 -0.84 -9.88
CA LYS A 263 17.28 0.07 -9.23
C LYS A 263 17.20 -0.14 -7.72
N LEU A 264 17.27 -1.39 -7.26
CA LEU A 264 17.26 -1.70 -5.82
C LEU A 264 18.56 -1.25 -5.14
N ILE A 265 19.71 -1.44 -5.80
CA ILE A 265 21.02 -0.98 -5.31
C ILE A 265 21.05 0.55 -5.17
N ASN A 266 20.53 1.28 -6.15
CA ASN A 266 20.54 2.75 -6.13
C ASN A 266 19.59 3.38 -5.09
N ASN A 267 18.68 2.60 -4.50
CA ASN A 267 17.69 3.10 -3.54
C ASN A 267 17.98 2.68 -2.08
N ASP A 268 19.16 2.12 -1.78
CA ASP A 268 19.51 1.53 -0.46
C ASP A 268 18.50 0.48 0.06
N GLN A 269 17.64 -0.05 -0.80
CA GLN A 269 16.64 -1.06 -0.46
C GLN A 269 17.24 -2.46 -0.61
N LEU A 270 18.06 -2.86 0.36
CA LEU A 270 18.67 -4.18 0.42
C LEU A 270 17.70 -5.32 0.83
N VAL A 271 16.41 -5.02 1.07
CA VAL A 271 15.53 -5.91 1.85
C VAL A 271 14.19 -6.17 1.15
N ASN A 272 14.18 -7.24 0.33
CA ASN A 272 13.13 -8.28 0.23
C ASN A 272 13.00 -8.88 -1.19
N ASN A 273 13.99 -9.68 -1.54
CA ASN A 273 14.06 -10.51 -2.75
C ASN A 273 12.98 -11.61 -2.88
N GLN A 274 12.02 -11.67 -1.93
CA GLN A 274 10.79 -12.47 -2.08
C GLN A 274 9.96 -12.03 -3.30
N LEU A 275 10.09 -10.77 -3.74
CA LEU A 275 9.32 -10.21 -4.84
C LEU A 275 9.68 -10.75 -6.23
N LEU A 276 10.93 -11.17 -6.49
CA LEU A 276 11.38 -11.43 -7.87
C LEU A 276 10.59 -12.54 -8.62
N TYR A 277 10.09 -13.56 -7.90
CA TYR A 277 9.36 -14.66 -8.53
C TYR A 277 7.97 -14.24 -9.04
N SER A 278 7.20 -13.50 -8.24
CA SER A 278 5.85 -13.05 -8.65
C SER A 278 5.94 -12.04 -9.79
N PHE A 279 6.90 -11.10 -9.72
CA PHE A 279 7.07 -10.08 -10.76
C PHE A 279 7.55 -10.64 -12.08
N ALA A 280 8.49 -11.60 -12.07
CA ALA A 280 8.95 -12.22 -13.31
C ALA A 280 7.86 -13.09 -13.96
N ALA A 281 7.03 -13.77 -13.16
CA ALA A 281 5.88 -14.53 -13.66
C ALA A 281 4.81 -13.61 -14.27
N ASP A 282 4.45 -12.51 -13.59
CA ASP A 282 3.47 -11.53 -14.06
C ASP A 282 3.96 -10.81 -15.33
N TYR A 283 5.25 -10.46 -15.40
CA TYR A 283 5.86 -9.86 -16.59
C TYR A 283 5.83 -10.81 -17.79
N VAL A 284 6.13 -12.09 -17.57
CA VAL A 284 6.10 -13.10 -18.65
C VAL A 284 4.68 -13.42 -19.07
N GLU A 285 3.71 -13.44 -18.14
CA GLU A 285 2.30 -13.54 -18.47
C GLU A 285 1.85 -12.36 -19.34
N GLN A 286 2.25 -11.13 -18.99
CA GLN A 286 1.94 -9.93 -19.77
C GLN A 286 2.61 -9.98 -21.15
N TYR A 287 3.90 -10.31 -21.23
CA TYR A 287 4.63 -10.42 -22.49
C TYR A 287 4.02 -11.47 -23.43
N VAL A 288 3.60 -12.62 -22.90
CA VAL A 288 2.95 -13.66 -23.71
C VAL A 288 1.53 -13.23 -24.12
N LYS A 289 0.77 -12.56 -23.26
CA LYS A 289 -0.53 -11.97 -23.62
C LYS A 289 -0.38 -11.00 -24.80
N ASP A 290 0.56 -10.06 -24.69
CA ASP A 290 0.80 -9.01 -25.69
C ASP A 290 1.26 -9.60 -27.04
N LYS A 291 2.14 -10.61 -27.04
CA LYS A 291 2.57 -11.29 -28.27
C LYS A 291 1.52 -12.25 -28.84
N SER A 292 0.65 -12.82 -28.02
CA SER A 292 -0.47 -13.65 -28.48
C SER A 292 -1.57 -12.84 -29.19
N SER A 293 -1.69 -11.54 -28.87
CA SER A 293 -2.57 -10.61 -29.62
C SER A 293 -1.96 -10.11 -30.92
N GLU A 294 -0.63 -9.99 -31.01
CA GLU A 294 0.06 -9.49 -32.22
C GLU A 294 0.36 -10.59 -33.24
N THR A 295 0.59 -11.82 -32.79
CA THR A 295 0.83 -12.94 -33.68
C THR A 295 -0.51 -13.59 -34.07
N ASN A 296 -0.94 -13.36 -35.32
CA ASN A 296 -1.68 -14.37 -36.08
C ASN A 296 -0.72 -15.56 -36.36
N CYS A 297 -0.09 -16.09 -35.32
CA CYS A 297 0.79 -17.25 -35.40
C CYS A 297 -0.07 -18.39 -35.94
N GLY A 298 0.44 -19.14 -36.93
CA GLY A 298 -0.19 -20.29 -37.59
C GLY A 298 -0.61 -21.45 -36.68
N ILE A 299 -0.72 -21.23 -35.38
CA ILE A 299 -1.37 -22.12 -34.41
C ILE A 299 -2.85 -22.35 -34.78
N LYS A 300 -3.48 -21.47 -35.57
CA LYS A 300 -4.86 -21.66 -36.07
C LYS A 300 -5.03 -22.79 -37.10
N SER A 301 -4.00 -23.27 -37.79
CA SER A 301 -4.18 -24.25 -38.90
C SER A 301 -4.12 -25.72 -38.49
N ASN A 302 -3.56 -26.08 -37.33
CA ASN A 302 -3.57 -27.48 -36.83
C ASN A 302 -4.52 -27.72 -35.63
N LEU A 303 -5.20 -26.69 -35.12
CA LEU A 303 -6.09 -26.81 -33.95
C LEU A 303 -7.59 -26.81 -34.27
N LYS A 304 -7.98 -26.74 -35.55
CA LYS A 304 -9.40 -26.84 -35.95
C LYS A 304 -10.02 -28.24 -35.82
N LYS A 305 -9.27 -29.27 -35.40
CA LYS A 305 -9.80 -30.64 -35.21
C LYS A 305 -9.81 -31.18 -33.78
N LYS A 306 -9.47 -30.38 -32.77
CA LYS A 306 -9.74 -30.70 -31.36
C LYS A 306 -10.29 -29.47 -30.66
N THR A 307 -11.57 -29.25 -30.85
CA THR A 307 -12.32 -28.27 -30.06
C THR A 307 -12.70 -28.86 -28.71
N PHE A 308 -13.01 -27.94 -27.78
CA PHE A 308 -13.86 -28.14 -26.60
C PHE A 308 -13.29 -29.00 -25.47
N PHE A 309 -12.63 -28.34 -24.53
CA PHE A 309 -12.76 -28.46 -23.06
C PHE A 309 -11.45 -28.02 -22.40
N GLY A 310 -11.31 -26.70 -22.21
CA GLY A 310 -10.16 -26.10 -21.57
C GLY A 310 -10.26 -24.59 -21.70
N GLY A 311 -10.89 -23.94 -20.72
CA GLY A 311 -10.94 -22.47 -20.62
C GLY A 311 -9.56 -21.87 -20.34
N GLU A 312 -9.51 -20.55 -20.09
CA GLU A 312 -8.31 -19.71 -19.86
C GLU A 312 -7.14 -20.37 -19.07
N ASN A 313 -7.43 -21.36 -18.23
CA ASN A 313 -6.47 -22.21 -17.53
C ASN A 313 -5.41 -22.87 -18.44
N TRP A 314 -5.74 -23.31 -19.67
CA TRP A 314 -4.73 -23.93 -20.54
C TRP A 314 -3.65 -22.93 -21.00
N LYS A 315 -4.04 -21.67 -21.18
CA LYS A 315 -3.10 -20.59 -21.54
C LYS A 315 -2.17 -20.28 -20.36
N LYS A 316 -2.72 -20.23 -19.14
CA LYS A 316 -1.93 -20.02 -17.91
C LYS A 316 -0.92 -21.13 -17.69
N GLU A 317 -1.30 -22.40 -17.85
CA GLU A 317 -0.38 -23.54 -17.71
C GLU A 317 0.73 -23.51 -18.77
N LYS A 318 0.40 -23.19 -20.03
CA LYS A 318 1.42 -23.10 -21.10
C LYS A 318 2.42 -21.95 -20.86
N ILE A 319 1.94 -20.79 -20.41
CA ILE A 319 2.78 -19.64 -20.03
C ILE A 319 3.74 -20.02 -18.90
N LYS A 320 3.20 -20.70 -17.88
CA LYS A 320 3.97 -21.17 -16.73
C LYS A 320 5.06 -22.16 -17.16
N THR A 321 4.76 -23.09 -18.07
CA THR A 321 5.76 -24.00 -18.64
C THR A 321 6.87 -23.24 -19.36
N MET A 322 6.54 -22.28 -20.23
CA MET A 322 7.53 -21.48 -20.95
C MET A 322 8.41 -20.64 -20.01
N PHE A 323 7.82 -20.10 -18.94
CA PHE A 323 8.56 -19.41 -17.89
C PHE A 323 9.56 -20.33 -17.21
N HIS A 324 9.13 -21.52 -16.78
CA HIS A 324 10.00 -22.50 -16.14
C HIS A 324 11.10 -23.02 -17.08
N GLU A 325 10.83 -23.17 -18.38
CA GLU A 325 11.85 -23.52 -19.37
C GLU A 325 12.90 -22.42 -19.52
N ALA A 326 12.49 -21.15 -19.59
CA ALA A 326 13.39 -20.01 -19.68
C ALA A 326 14.25 -19.86 -18.40
N ILE A 327 13.63 -19.95 -17.22
CA ILE A 327 14.36 -19.95 -15.94
C ILE A 327 15.29 -21.17 -15.84
N GLY A 328 14.84 -22.35 -16.26
CA GLY A 328 15.67 -23.55 -16.31
C GLY A 328 16.89 -23.38 -17.22
N SER A 329 16.74 -22.68 -18.35
CA SER A 329 17.86 -22.31 -19.23
C SER A 329 18.85 -21.37 -18.51
N LEU A 330 18.36 -20.35 -17.80
CA LEU A 330 19.20 -19.41 -17.04
C LEU A 330 19.93 -20.09 -15.87
N ILE A 331 19.28 -21.02 -15.16
CA ILE A 331 19.90 -21.86 -14.13
C ILE A 331 21.00 -22.74 -14.74
N LYS A 332 20.73 -23.36 -15.90
CA LYS A 332 21.72 -24.17 -16.64
C LYS A 332 22.88 -23.34 -17.19
N LYS A 333 22.70 -22.03 -17.41
CA LYS A 333 23.77 -21.09 -17.77
C LYS A 333 24.55 -20.60 -16.54
N GLY A 334 23.98 -20.69 -15.34
CA GLY A 334 24.58 -20.22 -14.10
C GLY A 334 24.32 -18.73 -13.81
N GLU A 335 23.37 -18.13 -14.54
CA GLU A 335 22.97 -16.73 -14.38
C GLU A 335 22.04 -16.57 -13.17
N ILE A 336 21.16 -17.54 -12.94
CA ILE A 336 20.18 -17.56 -11.85
C ILE A 336 20.39 -18.78 -10.95
N CYS A 337 20.23 -18.61 -9.64
CA CYS A 337 20.15 -19.69 -8.67
C CYS A 337 18.73 -19.84 -8.10
N GLU A 338 18.32 -21.08 -7.83
CA GLU A 338 17.01 -21.43 -7.26
C GLU A 338 17.16 -21.89 -5.81
N ILE A 339 16.35 -21.31 -4.91
CA ILE A 339 16.13 -21.81 -3.55
C ILE A 339 14.89 -22.71 -3.57
N LYS A 340 15.11 -24.02 -3.61
CA LYS A 340 14.05 -25.00 -3.85
C LYS A 340 12.96 -25.00 -2.79
N GLU A 341 13.31 -24.75 -1.52
CA GLU A 341 12.38 -24.83 -0.39
C GLU A 341 11.28 -23.78 -0.46
N ILE A 342 11.61 -22.59 -0.98
CA ILE A 342 10.72 -21.43 -1.04
C ILE A 342 10.39 -21.01 -2.48
N LYS A 343 10.86 -21.79 -3.47
CA LYS A 343 10.70 -21.53 -4.92
C LYS A 343 11.05 -20.08 -5.29
N GLN A 344 12.26 -19.65 -4.91
CA GLN A 344 12.75 -18.29 -5.24
C GLN A 344 13.95 -18.35 -6.17
N TYR A 345 14.04 -17.37 -7.06
CA TYR A 345 15.10 -17.22 -8.04
C TYR A 345 15.89 -15.95 -7.78
N TRP A 346 17.22 -16.03 -7.91
CA TRP A 346 18.10 -14.90 -7.66
C TRP A 346 19.21 -14.81 -8.68
N LEU A 347 19.71 -13.60 -8.92
CA LEU A 347 20.92 -13.41 -9.72
C LEU A 347 22.12 -14.00 -8.98
N THR A 348 22.91 -14.77 -9.73
CA THR A 348 23.95 -15.60 -9.13
C THR A 348 25.18 -14.77 -8.74
N LYS A 349 25.63 -13.87 -9.63
CA LYS A 349 26.84 -13.06 -9.42
C LYS A 349 26.77 -12.18 -8.16
N PRO A 350 25.71 -11.39 -7.91
CA PRO A 350 25.66 -10.48 -6.76
C PRO A 350 25.71 -11.21 -5.41
N ILE A 351 25.18 -12.43 -5.35
CA ILE A 351 25.10 -13.22 -4.11
C ILE A 351 26.40 -13.95 -3.85
N LEU A 352 26.99 -14.52 -4.89
CA LEU A 352 28.11 -15.44 -4.74
C LEU A 352 29.48 -14.78 -4.87
N ARG A 353 29.58 -13.58 -5.46
CA ARG A 353 30.86 -12.91 -5.68
C ARG A 353 31.68 -12.74 -4.40
N ASP A 354 31.10 -12.16 -3.35
CA ASP A 354 31.79 -11.96 -2.07
C ASP A 354 32.11 -13.30 -1.36
N PRO A 355 31.18 -14.27 -1.24
CA PRO A 355 31.50 -15.61 -0.75
C PRO A 355 32.66 -16.29 -1.49
N VAL A 356 32.71 -16.21 -2.83
CA VAL A 356 33.81 -16.76 -3.64
C VAL A 356 35.12 -16.09 -3.25
N CYS A 357 35.18 -14.76 -3.20
CA CYS A 357 36.38 -14.02 -2.78
C CYS A 357 36.84 -14.43 -1.36
N ARG A 358 35.91 -14.55 -0.41
CA ARG A 358 36.22 -14.95 0.97
C ARG A 358 36.78 -16.36 1.05
N VAL A 359 36.20 -17.31 0.30
CA VAL A 359 36.68 -18.70 0.24
C VAL A 359 38.09 -18.74 -0.33
N ILE A 360 38.35 -18.06 -1.46
CA ILE A 360 39.70 -18.02 -2.04
C ILE A 360 40.67 -17.43 -1.03
N ARG A 361 40.36 -16.28 -0.41
CA ARG A 361 41.23 -15.64 0.59
C ARG A 361 41.59 -16.57 1.75
N GLN A 362 40.59 -17.28 2.28
CA GLN A 362 40.79 -18.20 3.39
C GLN A 362 41.66 -19.39 2.98
N LEU A 363 41.41 -19.96 1.81
CA LEU A 363 42.15 -21.13 1.33
C LEU A 363 43.57 -20.79 0.85
N SER A 364 43.82 -19.59 0.33
CA SER A 364 45.16 -19.17 -0.12
C SER A 364 46.18 -19.13 1.02
N SER A 365 45.73 -19.08 2.28
CA SER A 365 46.61 -19.18 3.46
C SER A 365 47.14 -20.61 3.70
N GLN A 366 46.58 -21.62 3.05
CA GLN A 366 46.96 -23.03 3.22
C GLN A 366 48.01 -23.42 2.16
N LYS A 367 49.26 -23.70 2.58
CA LYS A 367 50.42 -23.83 1.68
C LYS A 367 50.35 -24.96 0.64
N ASP A 368 49.47 -25.95 0.86
CA ASP A 368 49.43 -27.21 0.09
C ASP A 368 48.07 -27.51 -0.57
N LEU A 369 47.11 -26.58 -0.54
CA LEU A 369 45.80 -26.81 -1.14
C LEU A 369 45.71 -26.23 -2.56
N LYS A 370 45.38 -27.09 -3.54
CA LYS A 370 45.02 -26.62 -4.89
C LYS A 370 43.61 -26.04 -4.88
N ILE A 371 43.48 -24.73 -5.11
CA ILE A 371 42.18 -24.04 -5.09
C ILE A 371 41.57 -24.11 -6.49
N ASP A 372 40.82 -25.17 -6.77
CA ASP A 372 40.07 -25.32 -8.03
C ASP A 372 38.58 -24.98 -7.86
N HIS A 373 37.86 -25.01 -8.98
CA HIS A 373 36.43 -24.70 -9.02
C HIS A 373 35.59 -25.64 -8.13
N HIS A 374 35.99 -26.90 -7.97
CA HIS A 374 35.28 -27.88 -7.16
C HIS A 374 35.47 -27.62 -5.66
N VAL A 375 36.67 -27.24 -5.26
CA VAL A 375 36.97 -26.84 -3.87
C VAL A 375 36.16 -25.60 -3.50
N ILE A 376 36.18 -24.56 -4.35
CA ILE A 376 35.41 -23.33 -4.09
C ILE A 376 33.92 -23.63 -3.96
N LYS A 377 33.35 -24.41 -4.90
CA LYS A 377 31.94 -24.81 -4.84
C LYS A 377 31.62 -25.56 -3.55
N ARG A 378 32.45 -26.54 -3.17
CA ARG A 378 32.23 -27.36 -1.97
C ARG A 378 32.21 -26.49 -0.71
N GLU A 379 33.16 -25.57 -0.57
CA GLU A 379 33.24 -24.69 0.59
C GLU A 379 32.03 -23.73 0.66
N ILE A 380 31.59 -23.18 -0.46
CA ILE A 380 30.38 -22.35 -0.54
C ILE A 380 29.13 -23.15 -0.15
N GLN A 381 28.99 -24.39 -0.66
CA GLN A 381 27.86 -25.27 -0.30
C GLN A 381 27.87 -25.66 1.18
N ASN A 382 29.06 -25.80 1.78
CA ASN A 382 29.23 -26.02 3.21
C ASN A 382 28.89 -24.77 4.05
N GLY A 383 28.70 -23.61 3.41
CA GLY A 383 28.38 -22.34 4.06
C GLY A 383 29.62 -21.55 4.49
N ARG A 384 30.82 -21.94 4.06
CA ARG A 384 32.05 -21.21 4.40
C ARG A 384 32.09 -19.90 3.62
N GLY A 385 32.42 -18.81 4.31
CA GLY A 385 32.43 -17.45 3.75
C GLY A 385 31.03 -16.83 3.55
N VAL A 386 29.97 -17.58 3.86
CA VAL A 386 28.56 -17.16 3.67
C VAL A 386 27.93 -16.88 5.02
N GLN A 387 27.24 -15.74 5.19
CA GLN A 387 26.46 -15.46 6.40
C GLN A 387 25.33 -16.50 6.56
N ASN A 388 24.95 -16.84 7.80
CA ASN A 388 23.98 -17.92 8.09
C ASN A 388 22.66 -17.80 7.31
N GLU A 389 22.18 -16.58 7.06
CA GLU A 389 20.96 -16.31 6.31
C GLU A 389 21.08 -16.60 4.80
N TYR A 390 22.30 -16.63 4.24
CA TYR A 390 22.59 -16.93 2.84
C TYR A 390 22.99 -18.40 2.60
N ARG A 391 23.20 -19.19 3.68
CA ARG A 391 23.67 -20.57 3.58
C ARG A 391 22.73 -21.45 2.76
N LYS A 392 21.42 -21.31 2.97
CA LYS A 392 20.39 -22.01 2.17
C LYS A 392 20.43 -21.60 0.69
N ARG A 393 20.77 -20.34 0.40
CA ARG A 393 20.87 -19.81 -0.97
C ARG A 393 22.04 -20.41 -1.76
N CYS A 394 23.06 -20.90 -1.05
CA CYS A 394 24.31 -21.40 -1.63
C CYS A 394 24.36 -22.93 -1.81
N GLN A 395 23.32 -23.68 -1.41
CA GLN A 395 23.34 -25.15 -1.47
C GLN A 395 23.30 -25.71 -2.90
N HIS A 396 22.73 -24.95 -3.84
CA HIS A 396 22.50 -25.40 -5.22
C HIS A 396 23.32 -24.64 -6.27
N VAL A 397 24.47 -24.08 -5.88
CA VAL A 397 25.34 -23.35 -6.80
C VAL A 397 25.84 -24.26 -7.93
N SER A 398 25.69 -23.82 -9.18
CA SER A 398 26.16 -24.55 -10.34
C SER A 398 27.66 -24.33 -10.56
N MET A 399 28.35 -25.27 -11.22
CA MET A 399 29.77 -25.07 -11.56
C MET A 399 29.96 -23.91 -12.55
N LYS A 400 29.01 -23.69 -13.45
CA LYS A 400 29.06 -22.59 -14.43
C LYS A 400 28.96 -21.22 -13.77
N ALA A 401 28.17 -21.11 -12.72
CA ALA A 401 28.10 -19.89 -11.91
C ALA A 401 29.46 -19.56 -11.28
N ILE A 402 30.11 -20.55 -10.65
CA ILE A 402 31.46 -20.38 -10.09
C ILE A 402 32.45 -19.98 -11.18
N HIS A 403 32.44 -20.67 -12.32
CA HIS A 403 33.32 -20.36 -13.44
C HIS A 403 33.12 -18.93 -13.97
N SER A 404 31.88 -18.50 -14.15
CA SER A 404 31.58 -17.13 -14.60
C SER A 404 32.09 -16.08 -13.62
N ILE A 405 31.91 -16.29 -12.31
CA ILE A 405 32.37 -15.33 -11.29
C ILE A 405 33.90 -15.27 -11.26
N LEU A 406 34.58 -16.41 -11.40
CA LEU A 406 36.04 -16.45 -11.43
C LEU A 406 36.59 -15.74 -12.67
N ASN A 407 35.95 -15.89 -13.83
CA ASN A 407 36.34 -15.15 -15.03
C ASN A 407 36.17 -13.63 -14.83
N ASP A 408 35.03 -13.18 -14.28
CA ASP A 408 34.81 -11.76 -13.97
C ASP A 408 35.91 -11.22 -13.02
N LEU A 409 36.19 -11.93 -11.92
CA LEU A 409 37.21 -11.54 -10.94
C LEU A 409 38.63 -11.55 -11.53
N LYS A 410 38.91 -12.44 -12.48
CA LYS A 410 40.19 -12.52 -13.20
C LYS A 410 40.35 -11.32 -14.14
N GLU A 411 39.30 -10.96 -14.89
CA GLU A 411 39.27 -9.79 -15.77
C GLU A 411 39.46 -8.49 -14.99
N GLU A 412 38.87 -8.39 -13.80
CA GLU A 412 39.04 -7.26 -12.87
C GLU A 412 40.41 -7.27 -12.14
N SER A 413 41.28 -8.24 -12.42
CA SER A 413 42.58 -8.42 -11.77
C SER A 413 42.50 -8.57 -10.24
N ILE A 414 41.38 -9.07 -9.71
CA ILE A 414 41.17 -9.36 -8.27
C ILE A 414 41.74 -10.74 -7.92
N ILE A 415 41.71 -11.66 -8.87
CA ILE A 415 42.32 -12.99 -8.73
C ILE A 415 43.17 -13.33 -9.94
N TYR A 416 44.09 -14.26 -9.77
CA TYR A 416 44.88 -14.84 -10.84
C TYR A 416 45.00 -16.36 -10.65
N GLU A 417 45.33 -17.07 -11.73
CA GLU A 417 45.43 -18.53 -11.74
C GLU A 417 46.90 -18.95 -11.73
N THR A 418 47.25 -19.85 -10.82
CA THR A 418 48.60 -20.43 -10.68
C THR A 418 48.57 -21.95 -10.80
N GLU A 419 49.73 -22.61 -10.78
CA GLU A 419 49.80 -24.08 -10.67
C GLU A 419 49.09 -24.62 -9.41
N LYS A 420 49.05 -23.81 -8.34
CA LYS A 420 48.32 -24.10 -7.09
C LYS A 420 46.84 -23.71 -7.14
N GLY A 421 46.31 -23.31 -8.30
CA GLY A 421 44.93 -22.86 -8.48
C GLY A 421 44.75 -21.35 -8.31
N TRP A 422 43.52 -20.93 -8.00
CA TRP A 422 43.13 -19.52 -7.90
C TRP A 422 43.72 -18.84 -6.66
N GLN A 423 44.30 -17.65 -6.85
CA GLN A 423 44.87 -16.80 -5.79
C GLN A 423 44.34 -15.37 -5.90
N ILE A 424 44.29 -14.64 -4.79
CA ILE A 424 43.91 -13.21 -4.77
C ILE A 424 45.15 -12.37 -5.08
N SER A 425 44.99 -11.35 -5.93
CA SER A 425 46.02 -10.32 -6.14
C SER A 425 46.23 -9.49 -4.87
N ASN A 426 47.49 -9.19 -4.56
CA ASN A 426 47.85 -8.38 -3.39
C ASN A 426 47.29 -6.96 -3.46
#